data_AF-A0A7S1DYI6-F1
#
_entry.id   AF-A0A7S1DYI6-F1
#
_cell.length_a   1.000
_cell.length_b   1.000
_cell.length_c   1.000
_cell.angle_alpha   90.00
_cell.angle_beta   90.00
_cell.angle_gamma   90.00
#
_symmetry.space_group_name_H-M   'P 1'
#
loop_
_entity.id
_entity.type
_entity.pdbx_description
1 polymer ?
#
loop_
_entity_poly.entity_id
_entity_poly.type
_entity_poly.pdbx_seq_one_letter_code
_entity_poly.pdbx_strand_id
1 'polypeptide(L)'
;QKSFAGHELLFGLDANTYEHAKPNKQQSVVDWGRHYVKYGLTSCWGDTPNPSNYTTFNARTYLQPQLNKACKQSDKREKGDVNPKDFIIFKKKHFQVLKTWKDNSGEGTYTEDMAFPTLTFPSDHAILSTIVQAK
;
A
#
# COMPACT_ATOMS: atom_id res chain seq x y z
N GLN A 1 5.30 -14.48 31.58
CA GLN A 1 4.72 -13.92 30.33
C GLN A 1 4.78 -12.40 30.41
N LYS A 2 5.21 -11.72 29.35
CA LYS A 2 5.03 -10.25 29.29
C LYS A 2 3.53 -9.97 29.06
N SER A 3 2.94 -9.12 29.90
CA SER A 3 1.56 -8.67 29.74
C SER A 3 1.53 -7.47 28.80
N PHE A 4 0.71 -7.54 27.75
CA PHE A 4 0.44 -6.41 26.86
C PHE A 4 -0.82 -5.63 27.27
N ALA A 5 -1.31 -5.84 28.50
CA ALA A 5 -2.39 -5.05 29.05
C ALA A 5 -2.02 -3.56 29.04
N GLY A 6 -2.93 -2.71 28.54
CA GLY A 6 -2.71 -1.26 28.41
C GLY A 6 -1.92 -0.80 27.19
N HIS A 7 -1.46 -1.71 26.31
CA HIS A 7 -0.82 -1.33 25.05
C HIS A 7 -1.84 -1.26 23.91
N GLU A 8 -1.58 -0.35 22.96
CA GLU A 8 -2.40 -0.21 21.77
C GLU A 8 -1.76 -0.82 20.52
N LEU A 9 -2.58 -1.57 19.77
CA LEU A 9 -2.16 -2.24 18.54
C LEU A 9 -2.19 -1.26 17.36
N LEU A 10 -1.02 -1.09 16.75
CA LEU A 10 -0.81 -0.46 15.45
C LEU A 10 0.18 -1.31 14.67
N PHE A 11 -0.11 -1.60 13.41
CA PHE A 11 0.76 -2.42 12.56
C PHE A 11 0.69 -2.01 11.10
N GLY A 12 1.80 -2.19 10.38
CA GLY A 12 1.86 -2.09 8.92
C GLY A 12 1.54 -3.44 8.27
N LEU A 13 0.94 -3.41 7.09
CA LEU A 13 0.54 -4.61 6.34
C LEU A 13 0.55 -4.34 4.83
N ASP A 14 1.24 -5.19 4.08
CA ASP A 14 0.90 -5.44 2.68
C ASP A 14 -0.31 -6.37 2.65
N ALA A 15 -1.48 -5.83 2.35
CA ALA A 15 -2.73 -6.57 2.29
C ALA A 15 -2.92 -7.27 0.93
N ASN A 16 -2.01 -7.04 -0.02
CA ASN A 16 -2.03 -7.55 -1.38
C ASN A 16 -3.41 -7.37 -2.05
N THR A 17 -3.96 -6.16 -1.92
CA THR A 17 -5.27 -5.77 -2.44
C THR A 17 -5.20 -5.11 -3.80
N TYR A 18 -6.29 -5.17 -4.56
CA TYR A 18 -6.34 -4.74 -5.96
C TYR A 18 -7.47 -3.74 -6.20
N GLU A 19 -7.23 -2.76 -7.09
CA GLU A 19 -8.26 -1.81 -7.55
C GLU A 19 -9.34 -2.56 -8.35
N HIS A 20 -8.89 -3.38 -9.30
CA HIS A 20 -9.74 -4.20 -10.16
C HIS A 20 -9.50 -5.68 -9.88
N ALA A 21 -9.93 -6.14 -8.70
CA ALA A 21 -9.72 -7.51 -8.25
C ALA A 21 -10.46 -8.54 -9.12
N LYS A 22 -9.75 -9.61 -9.48
CA LYS A 22 -10.33 -10.79 -10.14
C LYS A 22 -11.05 -11.69 -9.11
N PRO A 23 -12.35 -12.00 -9.31
CA PRO A 23 -13.10 -12.89 -8.43
C PRO A 23 -12.36 -14.21 -8.20
N ASN A 24 -12.38 -14.71 -6.96
CA ASN A 24 -11.74 -15.96 -6.52
C ASN A 24 -10.20 -16.01 -6.66
N LYS A 25 -9.54 -14.90 -7.01
CA LYS A 25 -8.08 -14.84 -7.17
C LYS A 25 -7.44 -13.70 -6.39
N GLN A 26 -8.11 -12.56 -6.31
CA GLN A 26 -7.55 -11.33 -5.76
C GLN A 26 -8.53 -10.70 -4.77
N GLN A 27 -7.99 -10.05 -3.74
CA GLN A 27 -8.77 -9.31 -2.76
C GLN A 27 -9.02 -7.89 -3.27
N SER A 28 -10.28 -7.46 -3.32
CA SER A 28 -10.64 -6.06 -3.58
C SER A 28 -10.22 -5.17 -2.41
N VAL A 29 -9.61 -4.03 -2.73
CA VAL A 29 -9.22 -3.01 -1.74
C VAL A 29 -10.41 -2.44 -0.97
N VAL A 30 -11.55 -2.27 -1.65
CA VAL A 30 -12.78 -1.76 -1.02
C VAL A 30 -13.36 -2.80 -0.06
N ASP A 31 -13.33 -4.07 -0.48
CA ASP A 31 -13.82 -5.19 0.32
C ASP A 31 -12.95 -5.40 1.56
N TRP A 32 -11.62 -5.23 1.41
CA TRP A 32 -10.67 -5.21 2.52
C TRP A 32 -10.98 -4.07 3.50
N GLY A 33 -11.25 -2.87 2.98
CA GLY A 33 -11.80 -1.73 3.72
C GLY A 33 -12.95 -2.13 4.64
N ARG A 34 -14.00 -2.71 4.03
CA ARG A 34 -15.18 -3.19 4.77
C ARG A 34 -14.85 -4.31 5.77
N HIS A 35 -13.84 -5.13 5.50
CA HIS A 35 -13.46 -6.23 6.37
C HIS A 35 -12.85 -5.75 7.68
N TYR A 36 -11.81 -4.92 7.66
CA TYR A 36 -11.19 -4.45 8.90
C TYR A 36 -12.12 -3.57 9.75
N VAL A 37 -13.04 -2.83 9.11
CA VAL A 37 -14.06 -2.02 9.81
C VAL A 37 -14.98 -2.91 10.66
N LYS A 38 -15.35 -4.11 10.19
CA LYS A 38 -16.17 -5.06 10.97
C LYS A 38 -15.51 -5.50 12.27
N TYR A 39 -14.18 -5.41 12.37
CA TYR A 39 -13.41 -5.71 13.58
C TYR A 39 -13.14 -4.48 14.46
N GLY A 40 -13.77 -3.34 14.18
CA GLY A 40 -13.55 -2.09 14.91
C GLY A 40 -12.18 -1.45 14.63
N LEU A 41 -11.52 -1.86 13.54
CA LEU A 41 -10.26 -1.28 13.07
C LEU A 41 -10.53 -0.17 12.05
N THR A 42 -9.52 0.66 11.83
CA THR A 42 -9.43 1.62 10.73
C THR A 42 -8.00 1.61 10.19
N SER A 43 -7.73 2.39 9.14
CA SER A 43 -6.40 2.51 8.57
C SER A 43 -5.96 3.96 8.39
N CYS A 44 -4.70 4.16 8.02
CA CYS A 44 -4.18 5.44 7.53
C CYS A 44 -4.97 5.99 6.33
N TRP A 45 -5.72 5.14 5.60
CA TRP A 45 -6.59 5.51 4.50
C TRP A 45 -8.07 5.65 4.90
N GLY A 46 -8.38 5.57 6.19
CA GLY A 46 -9.74 5.64 6.72
C GLY A 46 -10.49 4.32 6.62
N ASP A 47 -11.83 4.39 6.62
CA ASP A 47 -12.73 3.22 6.59
C ASP A 47 -13.13 2.79 5.17
N THR A 48 -12.87 3.66 4.18
CA THR A 48 -13.20 3.43 2.77
C THR A 48 -11.98 3.85 1.94
N PRO A 49 -11.00 2.95 1.76
CA PRO A 49 -9.76 3.28 1.06
C PRO A 49 -10.05 3.62 -0.40
N ASN A 50 -9.36 4.64 -0.92
CA ASN A 50 -9.44 5.02 -2.33
C ASN A 50 -8.77 3.94 -3.20
N PRO A 51 -9.48 3.29 -4.13
CA PRO A 51 -8.92 2.25 -4.99
C PRO A 51 -7.79 2.72 -5.91
N SER A 52 -7.74 4.01 -6.24
CA SER A 52 -6.69 4.57 -7.08
C SER A 52 -5.53 5.15 -6.27
N ASN A 53 -5.43 4.88 -4.97
CA ASN A 53 -4.30 5.29 -4.14
C ASN A 53 -3.19 4.24 -4.16
N TYR A 54 -2.51 4.13 -5.28
CA TYR A 54 -1.52 3.09 -5.51
C TYR A 54 -0.32 3.20 -4.56
N THR A 55 0.13 2.06 -4.07
CA THR A 55 1.35 1.93 -3.26
C THR A 55 2.35 0.99 -3.93
N THR A 56 1.95 0.35 -5.04
CA THR A 56 2.80 -0.48 -5.88
C THR A 56 2.77 -0.01 -7.32
N PHE A 57 3.90 -0.13 -8.00
CA PHE A 57 3.99 0.00 -9.45
C PHE A 57 5.22 -0.73 -9.96
N ASN A 58 5.19 -2.08 -9.97
CA ASN A 58 6.23 -2.82 -10.68
C ASN A 58 5.93 -2.82 -12.18
N ALA A 59 6.83 -2.26 -12.98
CA ALA A 59 6.85 -2.51 -14.41
C ALA A 59 8.29 -2.66 -14.86
N ARG A 60 8.62 -3.84 -15.39
CA ARG A 60 10.00 -4.18 -15.76
C ARG A 60 10.17 -3.94 -17.25
N THR A 61 11.17 -3.17 -17.64
CA THR A 61 11.60 -3.09 -19.04
C THR A 61 12.76 -4.05 -19.28
N TYR A 62 13.13 -4.24 -20.55
CA TYR A 62 14.20 -5.14 -21.00
C TYR A 62 15.60 -4.86 -20.41
N LEU A 63 15.77 -3.84 -19.56
CA LEU A 63 17.04 -3.42 -18.96
C LEU A 63 17.28 -3.99 -17.55
N GLN A 64 16.32 -4.72 -16.97
CA GLN A 64 16.46 -5.34 -15.64
C GLN A 64 16.87 -6.83 -15.76
N PRO A 65 17.74 -7.36 -14.88
CA PRO A 65 18.33 -8.71 -15.01
C PRO A 65 17.34 -9.89 -15.03
N GLN A 66 16.08 -9.66 -14.67
CA GLN A 66 15.01 -10.68 -14.68
C GLN A 66 14.12 -10.50 -15.93
N LEU A 67 14.65 -10.93 -17.09
CA LEU A 67 14.12 -10.74 -18.45
C LEU A 67 12.70 -11.30 -18.69
N ASN A 68 12.24 -12.27 -17.91
CA ASN A 68 11.00 -13.02 -18.19
C ASN A 68 9.68 -12.25 -17.95
N LYS A 69 9.76 -10.98 -17.52
CA LYS A 69 8.59 -10.10 -17.28
C LYS A 69 8.74 -8.72 -17.93
N ALA A 70 9.64 -8.60 -18.92
CA ALA A 70 9.91 -7.33 -19.57
C ALA A 70 8.73 -6.88 -20.45
N CYS A 71 8.41 -5.59 -20.40
CA CYS A 71 7.41 -4.93 -21.24
C CYS A 71 8.01 -3.74 -21.99
N LYS A 72 7.33 -3.31 -23.06
CA LYS A 72 7.63 -2.04 -23.71
C LYS A 72 7.37 -0.90 -22.74
N GLN A 73 8.10 0.21 -22.88
CA GLN A 73 7.89 1.39 -22.05
C GLN A 73 6.43 1.89 -22.11
N SER A 74 5.80 1.84 -23.28
CA SER A 74 4.39 2.17 -23.50
C SER A 74 3.42 1.31 -22.70
N ASP A 75 3.81 0.09 -22.36
CA ASP A 75 2.93 -0.93 -21.77
C ASP A 75 3.15 -1.06 -20.26
N LYS A 76 4.03 -0.25 -19.67
CA LYS A 76 4.45 -0.37 -18.26
C LYS A 76 3.27 -0.41 -17.30
N ARG A 77 2.32 0.51 -17.47
CA ARG A 77 1.15 0.63 -16.59
C ARG A 77 0.20 -0.55 -16.76
N GLU A 78 -0.05 -0.97 -18.01
CA GLU A 78 -0.96 -2.07 -18.33
C GLU A 78 -0.42 -3.43 -17.88
N LYS A 79 0.88 -3.67 -18.07
CA LYS A 79 1.55 -4.94 -17.74
C LYS A 79 2.14 -4.96 -16.34
N GLY A 80 2.10 -3.83 -15.64
CA GLY A 80 2.65 -3.70 -14.30
C GLY A 80 1.65 -4.05 -13.21
N ASP A 81 2.16 -4.39 -12.04
CA ASP A 81 1.35 -4.49 -10.82
C ASP A 81 1.21 -3.10 -10.21
N VAL A 82 0.09 -2.44 -10.52
CA VAL A 82 -0.23 -1.08 -10.07
C VAL A 82 -1.48 -1.13 -9.19
N ASN A 83 -1.27 -1.24 -7.87
CA ASN A 83 -2.38 -1.50 -6.95
C ASN A 83 -2.19 -0.84 -5.56
N PRO A 84 -3.31 -0.52 -4.86
CA PRO A 84 -3.29 -0.02 -3.48
C PRO A 84 -3.16 -1.19 -2.49
N LYS A 85 -1.93 -1.56 -2.12
CA LYS A 85 -1.68 -2.79 -1.34
C LYS A 85 -1.34 -2.54 0.13
N ASP A 86 -0.76 -1.39 0.44
CA ASP A 86 -0.10 -1.16 1.73
C ASP A 86 -0.98 -0.33 2.68
N PHE A 87 -1.04 -0.76 3.94
CA PHE A 87 -1.87 -0.17 4.99
C PHE A 87 -1.12 -0.05 6.31
N ILE A 88 -1.45 0.98 7.08
CA ILE A 88 -1.17 1.03 8.53
C ILE A 88 -2.51 0.94 9.24
N ILE A 89 -2.71 -0.09 10.05
CA ILE A 89 -4.00 -0.48 10.64
C ILE A 89 -3.92 -0.39 12.16
N PHE A 90 -4.98 0.11 12.76
CA PHE A 90 -5.12 0.28 14.21
C PHE A 90 -6.59 0.33 14.62
N LYS A 91 -6.87 0.20 15.93
CA LYS A 91 -8.23 0.35 16.45
C LYS A 91 -8.73 1.78 16.29
N LYS A 92 -9.90 1.95 15.69
CA LYS A 92 -10.47 3.26 15.32
C LYS A 92 -10.61 4.24 16.49
N LYS A 93 -10.85 3.71 17.69
CA LYS A 93 -11.06 4.50 18.90
C LYS A 93 -9.77 4.99 19.56
N HIS A 94 -8.60 4.45 19.21
CA HIS A 94 -7.34 4.75 19.91
C HIS A 94 -6.54 5.86 19.25
N PHE A 95 -6.71 6.05 17.94
CA PHE A 95 -5.91 7.02 17.19
C PHE A 95 -6.75 7.82 16.20
N GLN A 96 -6.30 9.03 15.90
CA GLN A 96 -6.69 9.81 14.73
C GLN A 96 -5.49 10.01 13.80
N VAL A 97 -5.74 9.95 12.50
CA VAL A 97 -4.72 10.22 11.48
C VAL A 97 -4.59 11.73 11.32
N LEU A 98 -3.37 12.26 11.50
CA LEU A 98 -3.08 13.67 11.24
C LEU A 98 -2.57 13.89 9.80
N LYS A 99 -1.73 12.97 9.32
CA LYS A 99 -1.12 13.04 7.99
C LYS A 99 -0.71 11.65 7.53
N THR A 100 -0.92 11.34 6.26
CA THR A 100 -0.42 10.13 5.62
C THR A 100 0.23 10.52 4.29
N TRP A 101 1.36 9.91 3.96
CA TRP A 101 2.04 10.12 2.69
C TRP A 101 2.76 8.85 2.24
N LYS A 102 3.16 8.87 0.96
CA LYS A 102 3.88 7.79 0.28
C LYS A 102 5.23 8.32 -0.18
N ASP A 103 6.20 7.43 -0.38
CA ASP A 103 7.50 7.75 -0.97
C ASP A 103 7.97 6.62 -1.88
N ASN A 104 8.24 6.93 -3.16
CA ASN A 104 8.81 6.02 -4.14
C ASN A 104 10.12 6.55 -4.76
N SER A 105 10.69 7.61 -4.18
CA SER A 105 11.95 8.24 -4.63
C SER A 105 13.11 7.99 -3.66
N GLY A 106 12.81 7.78 -2.37
CA GLY A 106 13.78 7.73 -1.28
C GLY A 106 14.06 9.11 -0.67
N GLU A 107 13.37 10.14 -1.14
CA GLU A 107 13.53 11.54 -0.72
C GLU A 107 12.29 12.07 0.01
N GLY A 108 11.37 11.18 0.42
CA GLY A 108 10.12 11.54 1.07
C GLY A 108 9.05 12.06 0.11
N THR A 109 9.18 11.80 -1.19
CA THR A 109 8.26 12.27 -2.24
C THR A 109 7.66 11.12 -3.04
N TYR A 110 6.40 11.28 -3.46
CA TYR A 110 5.73 10.31 -4.32
C TYR A 110 5.57 10.88 -5.73
N THR A 111 6.22 10.25 -6.69
CA THR A 111 6.07 10.56 -8.12
C THR A 111 4.99 9.67 -8.72
N GLU A 112 3.86 10.27 -9.06
CA GLU A 112 2.75 9.58 -9.74
C GLU A 112 3.18 9.02 -11.10
N ASP A 113 2.57 7.91 -11.51
CA ASP A 113 2.85 7.20 -12.77
C ASP A 113 4.32 6.79 -13.00
N MET A 114 5.12 6.72 -11.93
CA MET A 114 6.49 6.21 -11.96
C MET A 114 6.51 4.73 -11.59
N ALA A 115 7.12 3.91 -12.45
CA ALA A 115 7.41 2.52 -12.10
C ALA A 115 8.63 2.44 -11.16
N PHE A 116 8.54 1.61 -10.13
CA PHE A 116 9.61 1.30 -9.17
C PHE A 116 9.69 -0.22 -8.95
N PRO A 117 10.87 -0.81 -8.68
CA PRO A 117 12.11 -0.16 -8.25
C PRO A 117 12.83 0.63 -9.35
N THR A 118 13.67 1.56 -8.91
CA THR A 118 14.57 2.40 -9.71
C THR A 118 16.02 2.14 -9.28
N LEU A 119 17.00 2.82 -9.88
CA LEU A 119 18.39 2.73 -9.42
C LEU A 119 18.60 3.28 -8.01
N THR A 120 17.75 4.19 -7.56
CA THR A 120 17.85 4.87 -6.26
C THR A 120 16.79 4.42 -5.26
N PHE A 121 15.74 3.74 -5.72
CA PHE A 121 14.66 3.22 -4.89
C PHE A 121 14.50 1.70 -5.10
N PRO A 122 14.84 0.84 -4.13
CA PRO A 122 15.06 -0.58 -4.38
C PRO A 122 13.80 -1.46 -4.35
N SER A 123 12.65 -0.91 -3.96
CA SER A 123 11.41 -1.66 -3.74
C SER A 123 10.40 -1.45 -4.87
N ASP A 124 9.51 -2.41 -5.10
CA ASP A 124 8.30 -2.26 -5.92
C ASP A 124 7.06 -1.81 -5.13
N HIS A 125 7.21 -1.69 -3.81
CA HIS A 125 6.29 -1.02 -2.90
C HIS A 125 6.86 0.31 -2.44
N ALA A 126 6.02 1.34 -2.43
CA ALA A 126 6.34 2.64 -1.89
C ALA A 126 6.38 2.57 -0.36
N ILE A 127 7.21 3.41 0.25
CA ILE A 127 7.20 3.59 1.70
C ILE A 127 5.88 4.26 2.07
N LEU A 128 5.15 3.69 3.02
CA LEU A 128 3.95 4.26 3.60
C LEU A 128 4.28 4.83 4.98
N SER A 129 3.95 6.10 5.19
CA SER A 129 4.16 6.78 6.47
C SER A 129 2.91 7.50 6.93
N THR A 130 2.66 7.47 8.24
CA THR A 130 1.53 8.15 8.85
C THR A 130 1.90 8.77 10.18
N ILE A 131 1.41 9.98 10.46
CA ILE A 131 1.40 10.57 11.78
C ILE A 131 0.02 10.31 12.38
N VAL A 132 0.01 9.69 13.56
CA VAL A 132 -1.20 9.46 14.35
C VAL A 132 -1.10 10.17 15.69
N GLN A 133 -2.24 10.61 16.19
CA GLN A 133 -2.39 11.15 17.54
C GLN A 133 -3.31 10.23 18.34
N ALA A 134 -2.90 9.90 19.56
CA ALA A 134 -3.74 9.16 20.50
C ALA A 134 -5.02 9.95 20.83
N LYS A 135 -6.13 9.24 20.98
CA LYS A 135 -7.42 9.79 21.41
C LYS A 135 -7.62 9.59 22.91
#